data_AF-A0A524LJI0-F1
#
_entry.id   AF-A0A524LJI0-F1
#
_cell.length_a   1.000
_cell.length_b   1.000
_cell.length_c   1.000
_cell.angle_alpha   90.00
_cell.angle_beta   90.00
_cell.angle_gamma   90.00
#
_symmetry.space_group_name_H-M   'P 1'
#
loop_
_entity.id
_entity.type
_entity.pdbx_description
1 polymer ?
#
loop_
_entity_poly.entity_id
_entity_poly.type
_entity_poly.pdbx_seq_one_letter_code
_entity_poly.pdbx_strand_id
1 'polypeptide(L)'
;MFEDFSPPEKGLNPSEEVVWHQRAGMATRWMLGGGCCIVSSPWILLVTYAALGSMIGNVVLFIIILGLFLTILEFVNSRRTKYYLTNTRLIEARSGLIRSQIPLEAFQGAQLDDHLTVKSTYREGSEQFYEVRIRNPTSGRLLILTGLDEDARDVILKIFQ
;
A
#
# COMPACT_ATOMS: atom_id res chain seq x y z
N MET A 1 18.51 -11.97 0.06
CA MET A 1 17.72 -13.01 0.77
C MET A 1 16.71 -12.26 1.62
N PHE A 2 15.41 -12.54 1.53
CA PHE A 2 14.41 -11.86 2.37
C PHE A 2 14.37 -12.55 3.73
N GLU A 3 14.36 -11.79 4.81
CA GLU A 3 14.29 -12.31 6.17
C GLU A 3 12.84 -12.60 6.56
N ASP A 4 12.63 -13.71 7.25
CA ASP A 4 11.34 -14.13 7.78
C ASP A 4 10.98 -13.24 8.98
N PHE A 5 9.78 -12.66 8.96
CA PHE A 5 9.28 -11.69 9.92
C PHE A 5 7.80 -11.96 10.21
N SER A 6 7.60 -12.66 11.32
CA SER A 6 6.31 -13.05 11.85
C SER A 6 6.30 -12.75 13.35
N PRO A 7 6.11 -11.46 13.73
CA PRO A 7 6.09 -11.08 15.15
C PRO A 7 4.87 -11.69 15.86
N PRO A 8 5.00 -12.10 17.15
CA PRO A 8 6.19 -11.96 18.00
C PRO A 8 7.24 -13.08 17.84
N GLU A 9 6.97 -14.13 17.07
CA GLU A 9 7.75 -15.38 17.06
C GLU A 9 9.11 -15.26 16.34
N LYS A 10 9.23 -14.41 15.31
CA LYS A 10 10.45 -14.27 14.49
C LYS A 10 10.66 -12.86 13.93
N GLY A 11 11.94 -12.46 13.86
CA GLY A 11 12.40 -11.27 13.12
C GLY A 11 12.53 -9.98 13.94
N LEU A 12 12.16 -10.00 15.22
CA LEU A 12 12.41 -8.92 16.19
C LEU A 12 13.80 -9.08 16.83
N ASN A 13 14.49 -7.96 17.05
CA ASN A 13 15.70 -7.96 17.87
C ASN A 13 15.36 -8.23 19.36
N PRO A 14 16.31 -8.73 20.18
CA PRO A 14 16.05 -9.18 21.56
C PRO A 14 15.58 -8.11 22.57
N SER A 15 15.38 -6.86 22.14
CA SER A 15 14.81 -5.74 22.91
C SER A 15 13.83 -4.90 22.09
N GLU A 16 13.41 -5.39 20.93
CA GLU A 16 12.54 -4.67 20.01
C GLU A 16 11.08 -5.09 20.23
N GLU A 17 10.24 -4.13 20.59
CA GLU A 17 8.81 -4.32 20.74
C GLU A 17 8.05 -3.66 19.59
N VAL A 18 6.94 -4.28 19.18
CA VAL A 18 6.03 -3.73 18.18
C VAL A 18 5.11 -2.74 18.90
N VAL A 19 5.29 -1.45 18.62
CA VAL A 19 4.46 -0.36 19.15
C VAL A 19 3.13 -0.32 18.41
N TRP A 20 3.18 -0.55 17.10
CA TRP A 20 2.01 -0.47 16.25
C TRP A 20 2.14 -1.39 15.04
N HIS A 21 1.00 -1.91 14.58
CA HIS A 21 0.92 -2.68 13.36
C HIS A 21 -0.41 -2.44 12.66
N GLN A 22 -0.37 -2.34 11.33
CA GLN A 22 -1.58 -2.27 10.52
C GLN A 22 -1.38 -2.99 9.19
N ARG A 23 -2.45 -3.55 8.66
CA ARG A 23 -2.46 -4.12 7.32
C ARG A 23 -2.46 -3.00 6.27
N ALA A 24 -1.71 -3.17 5.20
CA ALA A 24 -1.80 -2.23 4.09
C ALA A 24 -3.23 -2.23 3.49
N GLY A 25 -3.77 -1.03 3.28
CA GLY A 25 -4.96 -0.83 2.47
C GLY A 25 -4.64 -0.85 0.97
N MET A 26 -5.68 -0.95 0.16
CA MET A 26 -5.54 -0.95 -1.29
C MET A 26 -5.21 0.46 -1.78
N ALA A 27 -4.32 0.59 -2.77
CA ALA A 27 -4.00 1.91 -3.32
C ALA A 27 -5.25 2.52 -3.99
N THR A 28 -5.58 3.74 -3.59
CA THR A 28 -6.81 4.46 -3.97
C THR A 28 -6.97 4.65 -5.47
N ARG A 29 -5.84 4.75 -6.20
CA ARG A 29 -5.82 4.88 -7.66
C ARG A 29 -6.48 3.69 -8.36
N TRP A 30 -6.33 2.49 -7.81
CA TRP A 30 -6.96 1.28 -8.36
C TRP A 30 -8.41 1.12 -7.92
N MET A 31 -8.74 1.59 -6.72
CA MET A 31 -10.10 1.55 -6.19
C MET A 31 -11.05 2.46 -6.98
N LEU A 32 -10.67 3.71 -7.25
CA LEU A 32 -11.52 4.66 -7.98
C LEU A 32 -11.50 4.48 -9.50
N GLY A 33 -10.34 4.19 -10.10
CA GLY A 33 -10.21 4.07 -11.56
C GLY A 33 -10.57 2.67 -12.09
N GLY A 34 -10.26 1.62 -11.34
CA GLY A 34 -10.49 0.23 -11.77
C GLY A 34 -11.92 -0.25 -11.53
N GLY A 35 -12.53 0.15 -10.40
CA GLY A 35 -13.86 -0.32 -10.01
C GLY A 35 -14.97 0.02 -11.02
N CYS A 36 -15.01 1.27 -11.49
CA CYS A 36 -16.00 1.68 -12.48
C CYS A 36 -15.80 0.97 -13.83
N CYS A 37 -14.55 0.82 -14.27
CA CYS A 37 -14.21 0.14 -15.52
C CYS A 37 -14.62 -1.32 -15.50
N ILE A 38 -14.45 -2.02 -14.38
CA ILE A 38 -14.85 -3.43 -14.24
C ILE A 38 -16.37 -3.58 -14.33
N VAL A 39 -17.13 -2.70 -13.68
CA VAL A 39 -18.60 -2.75 -13.68
C VAL A 39 -19.19 -2.39 -15.05
N SER A 40 -18.60 -1.43 -15.76
CA SER A 40 -19.05 -1.03 -17.11
C SER A 40 -18.53 -1.95 -18.23
N SER A 41 -17.54 -2.80 -17.95
CA SER A 41 -16.89 -3.67 -18.94
C SER A 41 -17.85 -4.53 -19.77
N PRO A 42 -18.90 -5.16 -19.21
CA PRO A 42 -19.82 -5.98 -20.01
C PRO A 42 -20.57 -5.17 -21.08
N TRP A 43 -20.99 -3.94 -20.75
CA TRP A 43 -21.69 -3.06 -21.69
C TRP A 43 -20.77 -2.55 -22.80
N ILE A 44 -19.54 -2.17 -22.43
CA ILE A 44 -18.52 -1.75 -23.40
C ILE A 44 -18.23 -2.90 -24.36
N LEU A 45 -18.03 -4.12 -23.86
CA LEU A 45 -17.81 -5.30 -24.70
C LEU A 45 -18.97 -5.55 -25.64
N LEU A 46 -20.21 -5.51 -25.14
CA LEU A 46 -21.40 -5.76 -25.95
C LEU A 46 -21.50 -4.75 -27.12
N VAL A 47 -21.31 -3.46 -26.85
CA VAL A 47 -21.28 -2.41 -27.88
C VAL A 47 -20.12 -2.61 -28.85
N THR A 48 -18.93 -2.96 -28.35
CA THR A 48 -17.74 -3.17 -29.19
C THR A 48 -17.95 -4.34 -30.16
N TYR A 49 -18.49 -5.47 -29.68
CA TYR A 49 -18.80 -6.62 -30.53
C TYR A 49 -19.89 -6.30 -31.56
N ALA A 50 -20.93 -5.55 -31.15
CA ALA A 50 -22.04 -5.20 -32.02
C ALA A 50 -21.68 -4.18 -33.10
N ALA A 51 -20.87 -3.17 -32.78
CA ALA A 51 -20.57 -2.05 -33.68
C ALA A 51 -19.26 -2.21 -34.46
N LEU A 52 -18.22 -2.79 -33.85
CA LEU A 52 -16.85 -2.83 -34.37
C LEU A 52 -16.42 -4.25 -34.79
N GLY A 53 -17.27 -5.25 -34.53
CA GLY A 53 -17.05 -6.64 -34.91
C GLY A 53 -16.12 -7.41 -33.96
N SER A 54 -15.97 -8.70 -34.24
CA SER A 54 -15.32 -9.67 -33.34
C SER A 54 -13.82 -9.44 -33.16
N MET A 55 -13.11 -8.94 -34.18
CA MET A 55 -11.66 -8.71 -34.09
C MET A 55 -11.34 -7.64 -33.04
N ILE A 56 -12.01 -6.49 -33.09
CA ILE A 56 -11.82 -5.39 -32.13
C ILE A 56 -12.39 -5.79 -30.76
N GLY A 57 -13.54 -6.47 -30.73
CA GLY A 57 -14.13 -7.01 -29.50
C GLY A 57 -13.18 -7.92 -28.72
N ASN A 58 -12.43 -8.80 -29.40
CA ASN A 58 -11.43 -9.67 -28.78
C ASN A 58 -10.25 -8.90 -28.20
N VAL A 59 -9.78 -7.84 -28.88
CA VAL A 59 -8.70 -6.98 -28.36
C VAL A 59 -9.13 -6.27 -27.07
N VAL A 60 -10.34 -5.70 -27.07
CA VAL A 60 -10.90 -5.04 -25.88
C VAL A 60 -11.10 -6.04 -24.73
N LEU A 61 -11.59 -7.24 -25.04
CA LEU A 61 -11.73 -8.32 -24.05
C LEU A 61 -10.38 -8.66 -23.40
N PHE A 62 -9.32 -8.79 -24.20
CA PHE A 62 -7.98 -9.07 -23.69
C PHE A 62 -7.49 -7.98 -22.73
N ILE A 63 -7.70 -6.69 -23.06
CA ILE A 63 -7.33 -5.56 -22.20
C ILE A 63 -8.09 -5.60 -20.87
N ILE A 64 -9.39 -5.89 -20.90
CA ILE A 64 -10.22 -6.00 -19.69
C ILE A 64 -9.73 -7.15 -18.79
N ILE A 65 -9.47 -8.33 -19.37
CA ILE A 65 -8.93 -9.48 -18.63
C ILE A 65 -7.58 -9.14 -18.00
N LEU A 66 -6.69 -8.49 -18.73
CA LEU A 66 -5.38 -8.07 -18.22
C LEU A 66 -5.53 -7.07 -17.07
N GLY A 67 -6.41 -6.07 -17.20
CA GLY A 67 -6.69 -5.12 -16.13
C GLY A 67 -7.26 -5.77 -14.87
N LEU A 68 -8.16 -6.74 -15.04
CA LEU A 68 -8.73 -7.51 -13.93
C LEU A 68 -7.68 -8.38 -13.23
N PHE A 69 -6.80 -9.02 -14.00
CA PHE A 69 -5.68 -9.79 -13.47
C PHE A 69 -4.72 -8.93 -12.64
N LEU A 70 -4.34 -7.76 -13.14
CA LEU A 70 -3.49 -6.82 -12.39
C LEU A 70 -4.17 -6.34 -11.10
N THR A 71 -5.47 -6.05 -11.16
CA THR A 71 -6.25 -5.62 -9.98
C THR A 71 -6.29 -6.72 -8.91
N ILE A 72 -6.47 -7.98 -9.30
CA ILE A 72 -6.43 -9.13 -8.37
C ILE A 72 -5.04 -9.25 -7.75
N LEU A 73 -3.98 -9.17 -8.56
CA LEU A 73 -2.60 -9.24 -8.03
C LEU A 73 -2.33 -8.14 -7.00
N GLU A 74 -2.77 -6.92 -7.27
CA GLU A 74 -2.63 -5.81 -6.34
C GLU A 74 -3.45 -6.01 -5.08
N PHE A 75 -4.69 -6.49 -5.20
CA PHE A 75 -5.52 -6.84 -4.05
C PHE A 75 -4.83 -7.88 -3.17
N VAL A 76 -4.33 -8.97 -3.76
CA VAL A 76 -3.60 -10.02 -3.03
C VAL A 76 -2.35 -9.45 -2.38
N ASN A 77 -1.60 -8.60 -3.08
CA ASN A 77 -0.39 -7.97 -2.57
C ASN A 77 -0.67 -7.05 -1.39
N SER A 78 -1.66 -6.16 -1.50
CA SER A 78 -2.11 -5.27 -0.42
C SER A 78 -2.57 -6.09 0.79
N ARG A 79 -3.38 -7.12 0.57
CA ARG A 79 -3.86 -8.03 1.61
C ARG A 79 -2.70 -8.81 2.28
N ARG A 80 -1.57 -9.03 1.61
CA ARG A 80 -0.40 -9.71 2.17
C ARG A 80 0.62 -8.75 2.81
N THR A 81 0.54 -7.45 2.54
CA THR A 81 1.44 -6.46 3.12
C THR A 81 0.91 -6.01 4.50
N LYS A 82 1.82 -5.99 5.48
CA LYS A 82 1.60 -5.46 6.82
C LYS A 82 2.73 -4.50 7.14
N TYR A 83 2.36 -3.39 7.76
CA TYR A 83 3.28 -2.39 8.27
C TYR A 83 3.42 -2.60 9.76
N TYR A 84 4.65 -2.54 10.24
CA TYR A 84 5.00 -2.64 11.64
C TYR A 84 5.88 -1.48 12.01
N LEU A 85 5.59 -0.88 13.14
CA LEU A 85 6.38 0.16 13.76
C LEU A 85 6.88 -0.40 15.08
N THR A 86 8.20 -0.45 15.19
CA THR A 86 8.90 -0.88 16.40
C THR A 86 9.57 0.31 17.05
N ASN A 87 10.09 0.11 18.26
CA ASN A 87 10.84 1.14 18.98
C ASN A 87 12.11 1.60 18.23
N THR A 88 12.60 0.83 17.24
CA THR A 88 13.88 1.09 16.56
C THR A 88 13.74 1.31 15.07
N ARG A 89 12.72 0.75 14.41
CA ARG A 89 12.57 0.80 12.95
C ARG A 89 11.12 0.67 12.49
N LEU A 90 10.89 1.15 11.27
CA LEU A 90 9.67 0.94 10.52
C LEU A 90 9.89 -0.21 9.53
N ILE A 91 8.98 -1.17 9.49
CA ILE A 91 9.10 -2.40 8.71
C ILE A 91 7.86 -2.57 7.82
N GLU A 92 8.09 -2.82 6.54
CA GLU A 92 7.10 -3.34 5.63
C GLU A 92 7.38 -4.82 5.40
N ALA A 93 6.45 -5.67 5.84
CA ALA A 93 6.50 -7.10 5.62
C ALA A 93 5.41 -7.52 4.63
N ARG A 94 5.77 -8.32 3.63
CA ARG A 94 4.79 -8.94 2.71
C ARG A 94 4.82 -10.44 2.87
N SER A 95 3.67 -11.02 3.21
CA SER A 95 3.52 -12.47 3.39
C SER A 95 4.49 -13.06 4.41
N GLY A 96 4.82 -12.31 5.46
CA GLY A 96 5.79 -12.72 6.48
C GLY A 96 7.25 -12.49 6.10
N LEU A 97 7.57 -11.83 4.98
CA LEU A 97 8.94 -11.51 4.60
C LEU A 97 9.19 -10.01 4.68
N ILE A 98 10.31 -9.59 5.29
CA ILE A 98 10.72 -8.17 5.31
C ILE A 98 11.01 -7.73 3.88
N ARG A 99 10.23 -6.79 3.37
CA ARG A 99 10.44 -6.18 2.05
C ARG A 99 11.26 -4.90 2.15
N SER A 100 10.97 -4.10 3.15
CA SER A 100 11.67 -2.85 3.40
C SER A 100 11.73 -2.58 4.89
N GLN A 101 12.82 -1.97 5.32
CA GLN A 101 13.01 -1.52 6.68
C GLN A 101 13.72 -0.18 6.67
N ILE A 102 13.31 0.71 7.56
CA ILE A 102 13.93 2.02 7.77
C ILE A 102 14.18 2.17 9.26
N PRO A 103 15.44 2.29 9.72
CA PRO A 103 15.75 2.58 11.11
C PRO A 103 15.28 4.00 11.46
N LEU A 104 14.67 4.15 12.64
CA LEU A 104 14.22 5.46 13.15
C LEU A 104 15.40 6.38 13.43
N GLU A 105 16.55 5.82 13.80
CA GLU A 105 17.82 6.53 13.97
C GLU A 105 18.23 7.33 12.73
N ALA A 106 17.87 6.88 11.52
CA ALA A 106 18.19 7.60 10.30
C ALA A 106 17.53 8.99 10.24
N PHE A 107 16.44 9.21 10.98
CA PHE A 107 15.73 10.49 11.02
C PHE A 107 16.23 11.42 12.13
N GLN A 108 17.13 10.99 13.00
CA GLN A 108 17.69 11.83 14.05
C GLN A 108 18.50 12.98 13.43
N GLY A 109 18.01 14.21 13.60
CA GLY A 109 18.64 15.43 13.08
C GLY A 109 18.25 15.81 11.64
N ALA A 110 17.34 15.07 10.99
CA ALA A 110 16.78 15.45 9.69
C ALA A 110 15.50 16.30 9.87
N GLN A 111 15.24 17.24 8.94
CA GLN A 111 13.96 17.95 8.91
C GLN A 111 12.86 17.01 8.40
N LEU A 112 11.99 16.57 9.30
CA LEU A 112 10.99 15.54 9.01
C LEU A 112 9.97 15.94 7.94
N ASP A 113 9.65 17.23 7.84
CA ASP A 113 8.73 17.76 6.84
C ASP A 113 9.20 17.52 5.38
N ASP A 114 10.51 17.45 5.15
CA ASP A 114 11.07 17.18 3.81
C ASP A 114 11.03 15.68 3.45
N HIS A 115 10.88 14.82 4.46
CA HIS A 115 11.01 13.37 4.35
C HIS A 115 9.70 12.63 4.60
N LEU A 116 8.69 13.31 5.15
CA LEU A 116 7.38 12.78 5.47
C LEU A 116 6.30 13.50 4.66
N THR A 117 5.50 12.76 3.90
CA THR A 117 4.33 13.33 3.22
C THR A 117 3.09 12.53 3.59
N VAL A 118 2.11 13.21 4.18
CA VAL A 118 0.80 12.63 4.49
C VAL A 118 -0.22 13.13 3.46
N LYS A 119 -0.96 12.21 2.86
CA LYS A 119 -2.05 12.54 1.92
C LYS A 119 -3.32 11.81 2.31
N SER A 120 -4.43 12.54 2.43
CA SER A 120 -5.75 11.91 2.51
C SER A 120 -6.04 11.18 1.20
N THR A 121 -6.50 9.94 1.30
CA THR A 121 -6.72 9.08 0.13
C THR A 121 -8.21 8.95 -0.20
N TYR A 122 -8.96 8.27 0.66
CA TYR A 122 -10.39 8.07 0.50
C TYR A 122 -11.10 8.17 1.85
N ARG A 123 -12.42 8.32 1.78
CA ARG A 123 -13.29 8.39 2.95
C ARG A 123 -14.28 7.23 2.88
N GLU A 124 -14.38 6.47 3.96
CA GLU A 124 -15.40 5.43 4.12
C GLU A 124 -16.34 5.87 5.26
N GLY A 125 -17.54 6.34 4.91
CA GLY A 125 -18.46 6.93 5.89
C GLY A 125 -17.87 8.18 6.57
N SER A 126 -17.70 8.13 7.89
CA SER A 126 -17.04 9.20 8.67
C SER A 126 -15.52 9.09 8.70
N GLU A 127 -14.96 7.93 8.38
CA GLU A 127 -13.54 7.63 8.55
C GLU A 127 -12.72 8.07 7.34
N GLN A 128 -11.61 8.76 7.60
CA GLN A 128 -10.65 9.15 6.57
C GLN A 128 -9.45 8.21 6.59
N PHE A 129 -9.07 7.76 5.40
CA PHE A 129 -7.85 6.98 5.20
C PHE A 129 -6.73 7.84 4.63
N TYR A 130 -5.51 7.53 5.04
CA TYR A 130 -4.31 8.29 4.69
C TYR A 130 -3.28 7.39 4.00
N GLU A 131 -2.52 8.00 3.10
CA GLU A 131 -1.27 7.47 2.57
C GLU A 131 -0.13 8.29 3.18
N VAL A 132 0.83 7.61 3.81
CA VAL A 132 2.01 8.24 4.37
C VAL A 132 3.23 7.77 3.59
N ARG A 133 3.97 8.72 3.02
CA ARG A 133 5.21 8.47 2.28
C ARG A 133 6.38 8.90 3.15
N ILE A 134 7.29 7.98 3.39
CA ILE A 134 8.45 8.19 4.25
C ILE A 134 9.70 7.95 3.41
N ARG A 135 10.49 8.99 3.18
CA ARG A 135 11.78 8.90 2.49
C ARG A 135 12.89 8.86 3.53
N ASN A 136 13.63 7.76 3.56
CA ASN A 136 14.83 7.64 4.38
C ASN A 136 15.86 8.71 3.94
N PRO A 137 16.32 9.60 4.84
CA PRO A 137 17.26 10.67 4.51
C PRO A 137 18.67 10.14 4.20
N THR A 138 19.09 9.04 4.82
CA THR A 138 20.41 8.44 4.61
C THR A 138 20.48 7.57 3.36
N SER A 139 19.46 6.74 3.11
CA SER A 139 19.48 5.77 2.00
C SER A 139 18.67 6.19 0.77
N GLY A 140 17.88 7.27 0.87
CA GLY A 140 16.96 7.72 -0.19
C GLY A 140 15.78 6.77 -0.44
N ARG A 141 15.68 5.64 0.28
CA ARG A 141 14.60 4.66 0.12
C ARG A 141 13.26 5.26 0.49
N LEU A 142 12.27 5.04 -0.36
CA LEU A 142 10.89 5.47 -0.14
C LEU A 142 10.06 4.30 0.40
N LEU A 143 9.41 4.50 1.53
CA LEU A 143 8.35 3.63 2.02
C LEU A 143 7.00 4.33 1.81
N ILE A 144 6.02 3.57 1.35
CA ILE A 144 4.67 4.07 1.13
C ILE A 144 3.73 3.21 1.98
N LEU A 145 3.15 3.83 2.98
CA LEU A 145 2.16 3.25 3.87
C LEU A 145 0.77 3.61 3.32
N THR A 146 -0.01 2.63 2.89
CA THR A 146 -1.34 2.87 2.31
C THR A 146 -2.46 2.40 3.23
N GLY A 147 -3.58 3.13 3.22
CA GLY A 147 -4.80 2.77 3.94
C GLY A 147 -4.67 2.86 5.46
N LEU A 148 -3.95 3.88 5.93
CA LEU A 148 -3.83 4.18 7.35
C LEU A 148 -5.10 4.87 7.83
N ASP A 149 -5.61 4.48 8.99
CA ASP A 149 -6.68 5.22 9.67
C ASP A 149 -6.13 6.48 10.37
N GLU A 150 -7.01 7.26 10.99
CA GLU A 150 -6.63 8.49 11.69
C GLU A 150 -5.74 8.21 12.91
N ASP A 151 -6.02 7.15 13.66
CA ASP A 151 -5.21 6.73 14.82
C ASP A 151 -3.79 6.34 14.39
N ALA A 152 -3.65 5.56 13.31
CA ALA A 152 -2.37 5.18 12.74
C ALA A 152 -1.58 6.37 12.23
N ARG A 153 -2.24 7.31 11.54
CA ARG A 153 -1.63 8.58 11.11
C ARG A 153 -1.02 9.30 12.32
N ASP A 154 -1.78 9.41 13.40
CA ASP A 154 -1.36 10.15 14.59
C ASP A 154 -0.23 9.45 15.36
N VAL A 155 -0.26 8.12 15.45
CA VAL A 155 0.84 7.34 16.02
C VAL A 155 2.13 7.56 15.22
N ILE A 156 2.05 7.50 13.90
CA ILE A 156 3.21 7.73 13.03
C ILE A 156 3.73 9.16 13.20
N LEU A 157 2.86 10.17 13.16
CA LEU A 157 3.26 11.57 13.31
C LEU A 157 3.91 11.85 14.67
N LYS A 158 3.39 11.28 15.76
CA LYS A 158 3.95 11.46 17.11
C LYS A 158 5.37 10.91 17.27
N ILE A 159 5.71 9.85 16.55
CA ILE A 159 7.06 9.25 16.62
C ILE A 159 8.08 10.08 15.84
N PHE A 160 7.59 10.90 14.92
CA PHE A 160 8.37 11.77 14.05
C PHE A 160 8.31 13.25 14.48
N GLN A 161 7.85 13.54 15.71
CA GLN A 161 7.90 14.87 16.35
C GLN A 161 8.86 14.85 17.54
#